data_AF-A0A353N0A8-F1
#
_entry.id   AF-A0A353N0A8-F1
#
_cell.length_a   1.000
_cell.length_b   1.000
_cell.length_c   1.000
_cell.angle_alpha   90.00
_cell.angle_beta   90.00
_cell.angle_gamma   90.00
#
_symmetry.space_group_name_H-M   'P 1'
#
loop_
_entity.id
_entity.type
_entity.pdbx_description
1 polymer ?
#
loop_
_entity_poly.entity_id
_entity_poly.type
_entity_poly.pdbx_seq_one_letter_code
_entity_poly.pdbx_strand_id
1 'polypeptide(L)'
;MGEDDGFIRHLILRTLLQSFTKYELSDIPRHTVEILEEIPVKGPGTGRNYYDTLRDDAVRKIAPLFPRPIGDELSPYMKARAEFEDEDPETARRIENLFNYCKRQAALEECLTNKKIYERAYKAREAEIRRSISEIPGHEAYEQIVSNYEEYFLTVRNLKYLIRWNRIKRSLESSVLAHTYAVALLAAVYSLYEEKMFAGIYESRVFDSEKLQLDAVLLSLFHDIL
;
A
#
# COMPACT_ATOMS: atom_id res chain seq x y z
N MET A 1 -16.50 -13.65 11.03
CA MET A 1 -16.01 -12.76 12.11
C MET A 1 -15.37 -11.59 11.40
N GLY A 2 -15.75 -10.36 11.72
CA GLY A 2 -15.11 -9.18 11.12
C GLY A 2 -13.70 -9.04 11.69
N GLU A 3 -12.74 -8.64 10.85
CA GLU A 3 -11.44 -8.16 11.34
C GLU A 3 -11.68 -6.92 12.21
N ASP A 4 -10.81 -6.69 13.19
CA ASP A 4 -10.91 -5.50 14.05
C ASP A 4 -10.43 -4.23 13.33
N ASP A 5 -10.70 -3.08 13.95
CA ASP A 5 -10.36 -1.77 13.41
C ASP A 5 -8.84 -1.56 13.28
N GLY A 6 -8.04 -2.19 14.15
CA GLY A 6 -6.57 -2.18 14.11
C GLY A 6 -6.04 -2.83 12.85
N PHE A 7 -6.49 -4.06 12.56
CA PHE A 7 -6.15 -4.79 11.34
C PHE A 7 -6.46 -3.95 10.08
N ILE A 8 -7.67 -3.38 10.01
CA ILE A 8 -8.12 -2.61 8.85
C ILE A 8 -7.26 -1.34 8.69
N ARG A 9 -7.01 -0.62 9.79
CA ARG A 9 -6.16 0.58 9.80
C ARG A 9 -4.77 0.27 9.28
N HIS A 10 -4.10 -0.73 9.86
CA HIS A 10 -2.72 -1.07 9.47
C HIS A 10 -2.64 -1.52 8.02
N LEU A 11 -3.61 -2.30 7.53
CA LEU A 11 -3.67 -2.72 6.13
C LEU A 11 -3.84 -1.52 5.18
N ILE A 12 -4.70 -0.57 5.51
CA ILE A 12 -4.92 0.62 4.68
C ILE A 12 -3.67 1.50 4.64
N LEU A 13 -3.09 1.82 5.80
CA LEU A 13 -1.86 2.64 5.88
C LEU A 13 -0.71 1.98 5.14
N ARG A 14 -0.53 0.66 5.32
CA ARG A 14 0.46 -0.13 4.58
C ARG A 14 0.26 -0.02 3.07
N THR A 15 -0.98 -0.13 2.61
CA THR A 15 -1.33 -0.08 1.18
C THR A 15 -1.10 1.32 0.59
N LEU A 16 -1.51 2.37 1.29
CA LEU A 16 -1.38 3.76 0.83
C LEU A 16 0.07 4.23 0.82
N LEU A 17 0.86 3.89 1.84
CA LEU A 17 2.19 4.47 2.06
C LEU A 17 3.31 3.72 1.34
N GLN A 18 3.16 2.42 1.07
CA GLN A 18 4.20 1.63 0.41
C GLN A 18 4.47 2.06 -1.05
N SER A 19 3.57 2.82 -1.66
CA SER A 19 3.76 3.42 -2.99
C SER A 19 4.85 4.49 -3.00
N PHE A 20 5.13 5.16 -1.88
CA PHE A 20 6.09 6.27 -1.82
C PHE A 20 7.53 5.82 -2.02
N THR A 21 7.89 4.64 -1.52
CA THR A 21 9.23 4.08 -1.73
C THR A 21 9.38 3.43 -3.10
N LYS A 22 8.29 3.34 -3.88
CA LYS A 22 8.30 2.72 -5.21
C LYS A 22 9.16 3.57 -6.16
N TYR A 23 9.05 4.90 -6.10
CA TYR A 23 9.75 5.81 -7.02
C TYR A 23 11.28 5.72 -6.98
N GLU A 24 11.88 5.41 -5.83
CA GLU A 24 13.34 5.28 -5.75
C GLU A 24 13.86 3.91 -6.23
N LEU A 25 12.99 2.89 -6.32
CA LEU A 25 13.43 1.48 -6.38
C LEU A 25 12.68 0.59 -7.39
N SER A 26 11.57 1.04 -7.98
CA SER A 26 10.69 0.17 -8.78
C SER A 26 11.10 -0.06 -10.21
N ASP A 27 12.03 0.76 -10.72
CA ASP A 27 12.54 0.62 -12.08
C ASP A 27 13.75 -0.33 -12.12
N ILE A 28 13.98 -1.05 -11.02
CA ILE A 28 15.06 -2.02 -10.89
C ILE A 28 14.57 -3.39 -11.42
N PRO A 29 15.19 -3.94 -12.46
CA PRO A 29 14.84 -5.27 -12.98
C PRO A 29 14.97 -6.37 -11.92
N ARG A 30 14.14 -7.43 -12.01
CA ARG A 30 14.17 -8.57 -11.06
C ARG A 30 15.56 -9.21 -10.90
N HIS A 31 16.31 -9.36 -11.99
CA HIS A 31 17.68 -9.89 -11.91
C HIS A 31 18.59 -8.98 -11.07
N THR A 32 18.41 -7.66 -11.16
CA THR A 32 19.15 -6.70 -10.34
C THR A 32 18.71 -6.79 -8.89
N VAL A 33 17.41 -6.96 -8.63
CA VAL A 33 16.92 -7.25 -7.26
C VAL A 33 17.60 -8.49 -6.72
N GLU A 34 17.54 -9.64 -7.42
CA GLU A 34 18.17 -10.90 -6.98
C GLU A 34 19.65 -10.75 -6.65
N ILE A 35 20.41 -10.07 -7.51
CA ILE A 35 21.82 -9.74 -7.24
C ILE A 35 21.95 -8.92 -5.96
N LEU A 36 21.10 -7.89 -5.77
CA LEU A 36 21.10 -7.08 -4.55
C LEU A 36 20.69 -7.91 -3.32
N GLU A 37 19.83 -8.92 -3.44
CA GLU A 37 19.44 -9.80 -2.32
C GLU A 37 20.61 -10.69 -1.85
N GLU A 38 21.52 -11.04 -2.76
CA GLU A 38 22.70 -11.88 -2.47
C GLU A 38 23.88 -11.11 -1.86
N ILE A 39 23.87 -9.77 -1.91
CA ILE A 39 24.96 -8.96 -1.36
C ILE A 39 24.91 -9.01 0.18
N PRO A 40 25.96 -9.51 0.85
CA PRO A 40 25.98 -9.60 2.30
C PRO A 40 26.11 -8.20 2.92
N VAL A 41 25.17 -7.84 3.79
CA VAL A 41 25.23 -6.60 4.58
C VAL A 41 26.28 -6.75 5.69
N LYS A 42 27.28 -5.86 5.71
CA LYS A 42 28.32 -5.80 6.76
C LYS A 42 27.98 -4.69 7.76
N GLY A 43 28.15 -4.96 9.05
CA GLY A 43 27.96 -3.96 10.13
C GLY A 43 26.56 -4.00 10.76
N PRO A 44 26.00 -2.86 11.23
CA PRO A 44 24.64 -2.82 11.77
C PRO A 44 23.63 -3.20 10.67
N GLY A 45 22.95 -4.35 10.84
CA GLY A 45 22.12 -4.96 9.80
C GLY A 45 22.64 -6.29 9.25
N THR A 46 23.73 -6.84 9.82
CA THR A 46 24.21 -8.19 9.49
C THR A 46 23.08 -9.22 9.57
N GLY A 47 22.87 -10.00 8.50
CA GLY A 47 21.76 -10.96 8.39
C GLY A 47 20.51 -10.42 7.66
N ARG A 48 20.48 -9.13 7.31
CA ARG A 48 19.43 -8.54 6.46
C ARG A 48 19.84 -8.60 4.98
N ASN A 49 18.82 -8.58 4.12
CA ASN A 49 18.95 -8.44 2.68
C ASN A 49 19.38 -6.99 2.33
N TYR A 50 20.35 -6.82 1.43
CA TYR A 50 20.83 -5.49 1.03
C TYR A 50 19.79 -4.69 0.24
N TYR A 51 18.95 -5.34 -0.57
CA TYR A 51 17.80 -4.71 -1.21
C TYR A 51 16.79 -4.15 -0.20
N ASP A 52 16.48 -4.90 0.86
CA ASP A 52 15.62 -4.40 1.95
C ASP A 52 16.28 -3.22 2.68
N THR A 53 17.61 -3.22 2.81
CA THR A 53 18.36 -2.09 3.40
C THR A 53 18.24 -0.83 2.54
N LEU A 54 18.29 -0.96 1.21
CA LEU A 54 18.09 0.16 0.29
C LEU A 54 16.65 0.71 0.38
N ARG A 55 15.65 -0.18 0.49
CA ARG A 55 14.25 0.21 0.73
C ARG A 55 14.09 0.99 2.03
N ASP A 56 14.69 0.53 3.11
CA ASP A 56 14.62 1.21 4.40
C ASP A 56 15.40 2.55 4.39
N ASP A 57 16.49 2.67 3.62
CA ASP A 57 17.20 3.95 3.44
C ASP A 57 16.36 4.98 2.66
N ALA A 58 15.61 4.53 1.64
CA ALA A 58 14.65 5.38 0.93
C ALA A 58 13.59 5.93 1.89
N VAL A 59 13.06 5.09 2.80
CA VAL A 59 12.12 5.55 3.84
C VAL A 59 12.71 6.66 4.69
N ARG A 60 13.98 6.53 5.12
CA ARG A 60 14.65 7.56 5.94
C ARG A 60 14.78 8.91 5.23
N LYS A 61 14.79 8.93 3.90
CA LYS A 61 14.84 10.17 3.10
C LYS A 61 13.45 10.74 2.85
N ILE A 62 12.44 9.88 2.67
CA ILE A 62 11.08 10.31 2.33
C ILE A 62 10.29 10.70 3.58
N ALA A 63 10.40 9.95 4.68
CA ALA A 63 9.62 10.20 5.90
C ALA A 63 9.78 11.64 6.45
N PRO A 64 10.98 12.26 6.46
CA PRO A 64 11.15 13.66 6.88
C PRO A 64 10.50 14.70 5.95
N LEU A 65 10.09 14.32 4.72
CA LEU A 65 9.39 15.23 3.80
C LEU A 65 7.93 15.45 4.21
N PHE A 66 7.37 14.57 5.05
CA PHE A 66 6.06 14.79 5.64
C PHE A 66 6.14 15.91 6.71
N PRO A 67 5.16 16.82 6.77
CA PRO A 67 5.22 17.99 7.65
C PRO A 67 5.18 17.62 9.14
N ARG A 68 6.13 18.16 9.95
CA ARG A 68 6.25 17.94 11.43
C ARG A 68 6.42 16.42 11.78
N PRO A 69 6.56 15.95 13.04
CA PRO A 69 7.05 14.60 13.31
C PRO A 69 5.95 13.52 13.18
N ILE A 70 5.23 13.53 12.05
CA ILE A 70 4.37 12.41 11.61
C ILE A 70 5.17 11.41 10.77
N GLY A 71 6.30 11.83 10.20
CA GLY A 71 7.17 10.96 9.41
C GLY A 71 7.60 9.70 10.16
N ASP A 72 7.85 9.83 11.47
CA ASP A 72 8.23 8.70 12.33
C ASP A 72 7.09 7.68 12.49
N GLU A 73 5.83 8.14 12.55
CA GLU A 73 4.64 7.28 12.64
C GLU A 73 4.29 6.60 11.30
N LEU A 74 4.58 7.27 10.17
CA LEU A 74 4.32 6.72 8.84
C LEU A 74 5.43 5.77 8.37
N SER A 75 6.66 5.98 8.85
CA SER A 75 7.85 5.23 8.46
C SER A 75 7.69 3.70 8.52
N PRO A 76 7.10 3.11 9.57
CA PRO A 76 6.96 1.65 9.66
C PRO A 76 6.13 1.07 8.51
N TYR A 77 5.12 1.80 8.02
CA TYR A 77 4.27 1.37 6.91
C TYR A 77 4.95 1.48 5.54
N MET A 78 6.02 2.28 5.44
CA MET A 78 6.79 2.49 4.21
C MET A 78 7.99 1.54 4.10
N LYS A 79 8.40 0.89 5.19
CA LYS A 79 9.55 -0.04 5.24
C LYS A 79 9.35 -1.26 4.35
N ALA A 80 10.46 -1.96 4.10
CA ALA A 80 10.44 -3.16 3.28
C ALA A 80 9.46 -4.21 3.81
N ARG A 81 9.53 -4.42 5.13
CA ARG A 81 8.57 -5.16 5.96
C ARG A 81 8.01 -4.19 6.98
N ALA A 82 6.69 -4.16 7.10
CA ALA A 82 6.08 -3.29 8.09
C ALA A 82 6.37 -3.79 9.52
N GLU A 83 6.63 -2.85 10.41
CA GLU A 83 6.82 -3.08 11.85
C GLU A 83 5.64 -2.39 12.56
N PHE A 84 4.62 -3.16 12.93
CA PHE A 84 3.45 -2.63 13.63
C PHE A 84 3.69 -2.79 15.14
N GLU A 85 3.93 -1.68 15.85
CA GLU A 85 4.35 -1.73 17.27
C GLU A 85 3.26 -2.27 18.21
N ASP A 86 1.99 -2.09 17.84
CA ASP A 86 0.83 -2.43 18.69
C ASP A 86 0.13 -3.75 18.30
N GLU A 87 0.56 -4.41 17.22
CA GLU A 87 -0.12 -5.59 16.67
C GLU A 87 0.59 -6.88 17.04
N ASP A 88 -0.20 -7.94 17.24
CA ASP A 88 0.37 -9.26 17.48
C ASP A 88 1.11 -9.77 16.22
N PRO A 89 2.16 -10.61 16.37
CA PRO A 89 2.95 -11.08 15.24
C PRO A 89 2.18 -11.90 14.19
N GLU A 90 1.04 -12.49 14.55
CA GLU A 90 0.19 -13.24 13.63
C GLU A 90 -0.63 -12.28 12.76
N THR A 91 -1.25 -11.28 13.37
CA THR A 91 -2.00 -10.21 12.68
C THR A 91 -1.09 -9.42 11.74
N ALA A 92 0.09 -9.02 12.20
CA ALA A 92 1.10 -8.38 11.35
C ALA A 92 1.45 -9.20 10.10
N ARG A 93 1.60 -10.52 10.27
CA ARG A 93 1.89 -11.46 9.17
C ARG A 93 0.70 -11.60 8.21
N ARG A 94 -0.52 -11.64 8.74
CA ARG A 94 -1.75 -11.69 7.92
C ARG A 94 -1.89 -10.44 7.06
N ILE A 95 -1.67 -9.25 7.63
CA ILE A 95 -1.66 -7.97 6.91
C ILE A 95 -0.64 -8.01 5.76
N GLU A 96 0.60 -8.41 6.04
CA GLU A 96 1.65 -8.51 5.02
C GLU A 96 1.31 -9.54 3.94
N ASN A 97 0.75 -10.70 4.29
CA ASN A 97 0.34 -11.71 3.31
C ASN A 97 -0.75 -11.18 2.38
N LEU A 98 -1.78 -10.53 2.93
CA LEU A 98 -2.88 -9.95 2.16
C LEU A 98 -2.39 -8.81 1.26
N PHE A 99 -1.57 -7.89 1.79
CA PHE A 99 -0.95 -6.82 1.01
C PHE A 99 -0.11 -7.38 -0.15
N ASN A 100 0.72 -8.39 0.13
CA ASN A 100 1.57 -9.04 -0.86
C ASN A 100 0.78 -9.79 -1.93
N TYR A 101 -0.36 -10.38 -1.56
CA TYR A 101 -1.29 -11.03 -2.47
C TYR A 101 -1.90 -9.99 -3.42
N CYS A 102 -2.50 -8.91 -2.88
CA CYS A 102 -3.09 -7.84 -3.67
C CYS A 102 -2.07 -7.21 -4.63
N LYS A 103 -0.85 -6.96 -4.17
CA LYS A 103 0.24 -6.43 -5.01
C LYS A 103 0.58 -7.33 -6.19
N ARG A 104 0.67 -8.65 -5.97
CA ARG A 104 0.98 -9.62 -7.04
C ARG A 104 -0.20 -9.83 -7.99
N GLN A 105 -1.43 -9.80 -7.48
CA GLN A 105 -2.64 -9.84 -8.31
C GLN A 105 -2.71 -8.62 -9.25
N ALA A 106 -2.43 -7.41 -8.75
CA ALA A 106 -2.35 -6.23 -9.59
C ALA A 106 -1.27 -6.36 -10.69
N ALA A 107 -0.09 -6.89 -10.34
CA ALA A 107 0.96 -7.17 -11.32
C ALA A 107 0.56 -8.24 -12.35
N LEU A 108 -0.17 -9.28 -11.91
CA LEU A 108 -0.69 -10.32 -12.81
C LEU A 108 -1.68 -9.72 -13.81
N GLU A 109 -2.59 -8.86 -13.35
CA GLU A 109 -3.55 -8.17 -14.21
C GLU A 109 -2.90 -7.26 -15.26
N GLU A 110 -1.86 -6.52 -14.88
CA GLU A 110 -1.04 -5.74 -15.82
C GLU A 110 -0.33 -6.65 -16.84
N CYS A 111 0.28 -7.75 -16.34
CA CYS A 111 0.94 -8.74 -17.16
C CYS A 111 -0.01 -9.39 -18.18
N LEU A 112 -1.21 -9.81 -17.75
CA LEU A 112 -2.22 -10.41 -18.62
C LEU A 112 -2.72 -9.42 -19.67
N THR A 113 -2.88 -8.15 -19.30
CA THR A 113 -3.25 -7.09 -20.23
C THR A 113 -2.19 -6.90 -21.32
N ASN A 114 -0.91 -6.80 -20.93
CA ASN A 114 0.19 -6.60 -21.87
C ASN A 114 0.49 -7.84 -22.72
N LYS A 115 0.29 -9.04 -22.16
CA LYS A 115 0.47 -10.33 -22.86
C LYS A 115 -0.40 -10.43 -24.11
N LYS A 116 -1.58 -9.78 -24.14
CA LYS A 116 -2.46 -9.74 -25.33
C LYS A 116 -1.75 -9.19 -26.57
N ILE A 117 -0.76 -8.30 -26.38
CA ILE A 117 0.01 -7.67 -27.46
C ILE A 117 1.41 -8.31 -27.57
N TYR A 118 2.06 -8.57 -26.42
CA TYR A 118 3.46 -9.00 -26.35
C TYR A 118 3.59 -10.41 -25.74
N GLU A 119 2.91 -11.40 -26.31
CA GLU A 119 2.78 -12.73 -25.72
C GLU A 119 4.12 -13.37 -25.30
N ARG A 120 5.11 -13.36 -26.20
CA ARG A 120 6.44 -13.97 -25.94
C ARG A 120 7.16 -13.34 -24.75
N ALA A 121 7.04 -12.02 -24.57
CA ALA A 121 7.72 -11.30 -23.51
C ALA A 121 7.08 -11.57 -22.13
N TYR A 122 5.77 -11.81 -22.09
CA TYR A 122 5.02 -11.93 -20.84
C TYR A 122 4.69 -13.37 -20.42
N LYS A 123 4.83 -14.37 -21.30
CA LYS A 123 4.53 -15.78 -20.96
C LYS A 123 5.32 -16.30 -19.75
N ALA A 124 6.63 -16.03 -19.70
CA ALA A 124 7.46 -16.43 -18.56
C ALA A 124 7.11 -15.64 -17.29
N ARG A 125 6.81 -14.34 -17.44
CA ARG A 125 6.44 -13.45 -16.33
C ARG A 125 5.12 -13.83 -15.68
N GLU A 126 4.13 -14.23 -16.48
CA GLU A 126 2.85 -14.71 -15.95
C GLU A 126 3.06 -15.94 -15.06
N ALA A 127 3.81 -16.93 -15.53
CA ALA A 127 4.09 -18.15 -14.76
C ALA A 127 4.83 -17.84 -13.44
N GLU A 128 5.80 -16.92 -13.49
CA GLU A 128 6.55 -16.45 -12.33
C GLU A 128 5.63 -15.77 -11.29
N ILE A 129 4.75 -14.87 -11.74
CA ILE A 129 3.82 -14.14 -10.85
C ILE A 129 2.80 -15.11 -10.24
N ARG A 130 2.22 -16.02 -11.03
CA ARG A 130 1.28 -17.03 -10.52
C ARG A 130 1.90 -17.93 -9.46
N ARG A 131 3.12 -18.42 -9.70
CA ARG A 131 3.88 -19.17 -8.69
C ARG A 131 4.08 -18.33 -7.41
N SER A 132 4.48 -17.07 -7.57
CA SER A 132 4.69 -16.16 -6.44
C SER A 132 3.40 -15.87 -5.65
N ILE A 133 2.22 -15.97 -6.26
CA ILE A 133 0.92 -15.87 -5.58
C ILE A 133 0.65 -17.15 -4.79
N SER A 134 0.85 -18.32 -5.39
CA SER A 134 0.61 -19.61 -4.74
C SER A 134 1.53 -19.88 -3.53
N GLU A 135 2.68 -19.20 -3.47
CA GLU A 135 3.62 -19.26 -2.34
C GLU A 135 3.17 -18.42 -1.13
N ILE A 136 2.14 -17.57 -1.28
CA ILE A 136 1.61 -16.76 -0.18
C ILE A 136 0.70 -17.63 0.70
N PRO A 137 0.97 -17.69 2.03
CA PRO A 137 0.10 -18.43 2.94
C PRO A 137 -1.33 -17.88 2.95
N GLY A 138 -2.31 -18.77 2.75
CA GLY A 138 -3.73 -18.43 2.77
C GLY A 138 -4.27 -17.77 1.50
N HIS A 139 -3.52 -17.80 0.38
CA HIS A 139 -3.95 -17.18 -0.88
C HIS A 139 -5.31 -17.70 -1.39
N GLU A 140 -5.64 -18.96 -1.13
CA GLU A 140 -6.89 -19.59 -1.58
C GLU A 140 -8.11 -18.88 -0.97
N ALA A 141 -8.03 -18.48 0.29
CA ALA A 141 -9.09 -17.73 0.95
C ALA A 141 -9.26 -16.33 0.32
N TYR A 142 -8.15 -15.68 -0.04
CA TYR A 142 -8.18 -14.38 -0.71
C TYR A 142 -8.74 -14.49 -2.13
N GLU A 143 -8.40 -15.55 -2.88
CA GLU A 143 -8.98 -15.84 -4.20
C GLU A 143 -10.49 -16.05 -4.11
N GLN A 144 -10.96 -16.75 -3.09
CA GLN A 144 -12.39 -16.93 -2.85
C GLN A 144 -13.09 -15.60 -2.56
N ILE A 145 -12.50 -14.72 -1.75
CA ILE A 145 -13.04 -13.37 -1.51
C ILE A 145 -13.11 -12.59 -2.82
N VAL A 146 -12.03 -12.55 -3.60
CA VAL A 146 -12.00 -11.83 -4.89
C VAL A 146 -13.08 -12.35 -5.84
N SER A 147 -13.23 -13.67 -5.93
CA SER A 147 -14.23 -14.30 -6.79
C SER A 147 -15.66 -13.97 -6.34
N ASN A 148 -15.92 -13.92 -5.04
CA ASN A 148 -17.25 -13.61 -4.48
C ASN A 148 -17.67 -12.15 -4.71
N TYR A 149 -16.72 -11.24 -4.90
CA TYR A 149 -16.95 -9.80 -5.04
C TYR A 149 -16.40 -9.24 -6.37
N GLU A 150 -16.31 -10.07 -7.40
CA GLU A 150 -15.69 -9.72 -8.68
C GLU A 150 -16.33 -8.46 -9.30
N GLU A 151 -17.67 -8.40 -9.37
CA GLU A 151 -18.39 -7.25 -9.93
C GLU A 151 -18.12 -5.95 -9.17
N TYR A 152 -18.00 -6.04 -7.84
CA TYR A 152 -17.66 -4.89 -7.01
C TYR A 152 -16.23 -4.39 -7.32
N PHE A 153 -15.25 -5.30 -7.38
CA PHE A 153 -13.88 -4.95 -7.73
C PHE A 153 -13.75 -4.41 -9.15
N LEU A 154 -14.55 -4.90 -10.11
CA LEU A 154 -14.62 -4.35 -11.46
C LEU A 154 -15.13 -2.92 -11.46
N THR A 155 -16.16 -2.61 -10.66
CA THR A 155 -16.67 -1.24 -10.48
C THR A 155 -15.57 -0.30 -9.97
N VAL A 156 -14.88 -0.69 -8.89
CA VAL A 156 -13.76 0.08 -8.33
C VAL A 156 -12.65 0.27 -9.36
N ARG A 157 -12.29 -0.79 -10.11
CA ARG A 157 -11.26 -0.71 -11.16
C ARG A 157 -11.65 0.23 -12.29
N ASN A 158 -12.93 0.30 -12.64
CA ASN A 158 -13.41 1.16 -13.73
C ASN A 158 -13.28 2.66 -13.42
N LEU A 159 -13.15 3.05 -12.15
CA LEU A 159 -12.83 4.43 -11.76
C LEU A 159 -11.51 4.94 -12.38
N LYS A 160 -10.59 4.04 -12.78
CA LYS A 160 -9.36 4.43 -13.48
C LYS A 160 -9.61 4.99 -14.88
N TYR A 161 -10.74 4.67 -15.50
CA TYR A 161 -11.14 5.14 -16.82
C TYR A 161 -12.07 6.35 -16.77
N LEU A 162 -12.61 6.68 -15.60
CA LEU A 162 -13.40 7.89 -15.40
C LEU A 162 -12.45 9.07 -15.23
N ILE A 163 -12.48 10.00 -16.19
CA ILE A 163 -11.60 11.17 -16.19
C ILE A 163 -12.22 12.28 -15.35
N ARG A 164 -11.46 12.78 -14.37
CA ARG A 164 -11.72 14.05 -13.70
C ARG A 164 -10.91 15.15 -14.38
N TRP A 165 -11.59 16.19 -14.80
CA TRP A 165 -10.94 17.39 -15.33
C TRP A 165 -10.44 18.26 -14.19
N ASN A 166 -9.13 18.49 -14.14
CA ASN A 166 -8.58 19.49 -13.24
C ASN A 166 -9.10 20.88 -13.65
N ARG A 167 -9.91 21.50 -12.79
CA ARG A 167 -10.54 22.81 -13.06
C ARG A 167 -9.52 23.93 -13.29
N ILE A 168 -8.31 23.80 -12.73
CA ILE A 168 -7.24 24.80 -12.80
C ILE A 168 -6.35 24.54 -14.03
N LYS A 169 -6.08 23.28 -14.37
CA LYS A 169 -5.22 22.91 -15.50
C LYS A 169 -5.80 21.74 -16.28
N ARG A 170 -6.72 22.05 -17.21
CA ARG A 170 -7.43 21.05 -18.04
C ARG A 170 -6.54 20.18 -18.91
N SER A 171 -5.27 20.55 -19.10
CA SER A 171 -4.28 19.72 -19.81
C SER A 171 -3.71 18.57 -18.98
N LEU A 172 -4.00 18.53 -17.67
CA LEU A 172 -3.66 17.42 -16.80
C LEU A 172 -4.94 16.63 -16.51
N GLU A 173 -5.10 15.52 -17.23
CA GLU A 173 -6.14 14.54 -16.95
C GLU A 173 -5.73 13.71 -15.72
N SER A 174 -6.68 13.48 -14.82
CA SER A 174 -6.51 12.57 -13.69
C SER A 174 -7.71 11.63 -13.66
N SER A 175 -7.51 10.38 -13.29
CA SER A 175 -8.64 9.46 -13.11
C SER A 175 -9.32 9.69 -11.77
N VAL A 176 -10.60 9.32 -11.65
CA VAL A 176 -11.31 9.29 -10.37
C VAL A 176 -10.50 8.46 -9.36
N LEU A 177 -10.01 7.29 -9.76
CA LEU A 177 -9.18 6.43 -8.90
C LEU A 177 -7.92 7.14 -8.37
N ALA A 178 -7.20 7.88 -9.23
CA ALA A 178 -6.00 8.62 -8.82
C ALA A 178 -6.34 9.76 -7.86
N HIS A 179 -7.48 10.42 -8.06
CA HIS A 179 -7.99 11.41 -7.13
C HIS A 179 -8.36 10.80 -5.77
N THR A 180 -9.13 9.71 -5.76
CA THR A 180 -9.52 8.99 -4.54
C THR A 180 -8.30 8.56 -3.74
N TYR A 181 -7.25 8.05 -4.41
CA TYR A 181 -5.97 7.73 -3.76
C TYR A 181 -5.35 8.95 -3.06
N ALA A 182 -5.28 10.10 -3.73
CA ALA A 182 -4.72 11.31 -3.15
C ALA A 182 -5.54 11.84 -1.97
N VAL A 183 -6.87 11.81 -2.07
CA VAL A 183 -7.78 12.23 -0.99
C VAL A 183 -7.65 11.30 0.22
N ALA A 184 -7.65 9.98 0.03
CA ALA A 184 -7.48 9.01 1.11
C ALA A 184 -6.13 9.14 1.81
N LEU A 185 -5.06 9.40 1.06
CA LEU A 185 -3.74 9.67 1.64
C LEU A 185 -3.75 10.96 2.46
N LEU A 186 -4.33 12.05 1.94
CA LEU A 186 -4.42 13.31 2.68
C LEU A 186 -5.26 13.12 3.95
N ALA A 187 -6.35 12.37 3.88
CA ALA A 187 -7.16 12.05 5.06
C ALA A 187 -6.36 11.26 6.10
N ALA A 188 -5.55 10.28 5.68
CA ALA A 188 -4.66 9.54 6.59
C ALA A 188 -3.63 10.46 7.26
N VAL A 189 -3.01 11.36 6.49
CA VAL A 189 -2.02 12.32 6.99
C VAL A 189 -2.66 13.37 7.92
N TYR A 190 -3.82 13.91 7.55
CA TYR A 190 -4.49 14.96 8.32
C TYR A 190 -5.19 14.44 9.58
N SER A 191 -5.76 13.24 9.57
CA SER A 191 -6.37 12.65 10.78
C SER A 191 -5.33 12.40 11.87
N LEU A 192 -4.17 11.83 11.50
CA LEU A 192 -3.01 11.71 12.40
C LEU A 192 -2.50 13.07 12.90
N TYR A 193 -2.61 14.10 12.07
CA TYR A 193 -2.19 15.46 12.42
C TYR A 193 -3.18 16.18 13.35
N GLU A 194 -4.49 16.06 13.11
CA GLU A 194 -5.54 16.68 13.93
C GLU A 194 -5.52 16.15 15.37
N GLU A 195 -5.28 14.85 15.54
CA GLU A 195 -5.09 14.22 16.85
C GLU A 195 -3.99 14.94 17.65
N LYS A 196 -2.82 15.17 17.05
CA LYS A 196 -1.68 15.82 17.72
C LYS A 196 -1.87 17.31 17.97
N MET A 197 -2.51 18.03 17.04
CA MET A 197 -2.63 19.48 17.13
C MET A 197 -3.73 19.96 18.07
N PHE A 198 -4.81 19.20 18.20
CA PHE A 198 -5.99 19.63 18.96
C PHE A 198 -6.25 18.80 20.22
N ALA A 199 -5.37 17.84 20.57
CA ALA A 199 -5.43 17.12 21.85
C ALA A 199 -5.46 18.04 23.09
N GLY A 200 -4.97 19.28 22.99
CA GLY A 200 -5.05 20.28 24.05
C GLY A 200 -6.30 21.16 24.03
N ILE A 201 -7.12 21.10 22.97
CA ILE A 201 -8.33 21.91 22.76
C ILE A 201 -9.58 21.06 22.97
N TYR A 202 -9.55 19.79 22.57
CA TYR A 202 -10.60 18.82 22.87
C TYR A 202 -10.30 18.16 24.23
N GLU A 203 -11.32 18.01 25.09
CA GLU A 203 -11.16 17.21 26.32
C GLU A 203 -10.67 15.79 25.94
N SER A 204 -9.81 15.20 26.78
CA SER A 204 -8.99 14.02 26.51
C SER A 204 -9.73 12.70 26.21
N ARG A 205 -11.03 12.75 25.88
CA ARG A 205 -11.90 11.61 25.57
C ARG A 205 -13.02 11.89 24.56
N VAL A 206 -13.01 13.03 23.86
CA VAL A 206 -14.13 13.38 22.95
C VAL A 206 -14.08 12.57 21.64
N PHE A 207 -12.87 12.17 21.20
CA PHE A 207 -12.68 11.37 20.00
C PHE A 207 -11.97 10.06 20.34
N ASP A 208 -12.58 8.95 19.93
CA ASP A 208 -11.86 7.71 19.71
C ASP A 208 -10.99 7.94 18.46
N SER A 209 -9.71 8.29 18.67
CA SER A 209 -8.84 8.79 17.61
C SER A 209 -8.55 7.72 16.55
N GLU A 210 -8.46 6.46 16.97
CA GLU A 210 -8.29 5.31 16.08
C GLU A 210 -9.51 5.17 15.16
N LYS A 211 -10.71 5.28 15.74
CA LYS A 211 -11.95 5.24 14.98
C LYS A 211 -12.10 6.43 14.03
N LEU A 212 -11.76 7.65 14.47
CA LEU A 212 -11.80 8.85 13.63
C LEU A 212 -10.87 8.72 12.42
N GLN A 213 -9.65 8.24 12.64
CA GLN A 213 -8.69 8.01 11.57
C GLN A 213 -9.23 6.99 10.56
N LEU A 214 -9.72 5.85 11.06
CA LEU A 214 -10.26 4.79 10.21
C LEU A 214 -11.47 5.29 9.41
N ASP A 215 -12.43 5.94 10.07
CA ASP A 215 -13.64 6.49 9.43
C ASP A 215 -13.29 7.54 8.38
N ALA A 216 -12.36 8.46 8.67
CA ALA A 216 -11.94 9.50 7.72
C ALA A 216 -11.30 8.89 6.46
N VAL A 217 -10.49 7.85 6.63
CA VAL A 217 -9.84 7.18 5.50
C VAL A 217 -10.83 6.32 4.71
N LEU A 218 -11.71 5.57 5.38
CA LEU A 218 -12.75 4.78 4.72
C LEU A 218 -13.72 5.68 3.94
N LEU A 219 -14.19 6.76 4.55
CA LEU A 219 -15.03 7.75 3.88
C LEU A 219 -14.33 8.28 2.63
N SER A 220 -13.04 8.61 2.74
CA SER A 220 -12.23 9.10 1.63
C SER A 220 -12.01 8.07 0.52
N LEU A 221 -11.92 6.78 0.85
CA LEU A 221 -11.79 5.70 -0.13
C LEU A 221 -13.09 5.46 -0.91
N PHE A 222 -14.25 5.65 -0.27
CA PHE A 222 -15.55 5.35 -0.87
C PHE A 222 -16.36 6.57 -1.33
N HIS A 223 -15.88 7.81 -1.09
CA HIS A 223 -16.64 9.03 -1.39
C HIS A 223 -17.01 9.24 -2.87
N ASP A 224 -16.25 8.65 -3.79
CA ASP A 224 -16.48 8.71 -5.24
C ASP A 224 -17.07 7.40 -5.81
N ILE A 225 -17.26 6.37 -4.96
CA ILE A 225 -17.85 5.07 -5.34
C ILE A 225 -19.38 5.09 -5.12
N LEU A 226 -19.85 5.85 -4.14
CA LEU A 226 -21.26 6.06 -3.77
C LEU A 226 -21.87 7.27 -4.49
#